data_AF-A0A8T4DVW9-F1
#
_entry.id   AF-A0A8T4DVW9-F1
#
_cell.length_a   1.000
_cell.length_b   1.000
_cell.length_c   1.000
_cell.angle_alpha   90.00
_cell.angle_beta   90.00
_cell.angle_gamma   90.00
#
_symmetry.space_group_name_H-M   'P 1'
#
loop_
_entity.id
_entity.type
_entity.pdbx_description
1 polymer ?
#
loop_
_entity_poly.entity_id
_entity_poly.type
_entity_poly.pdbx_seq_one_letter_code
_entity_poly.pdbx_strand_id
1 'polypeptide(L)'
;MNTKKILGIFICMLVMTMIPVAAGATTNEPQPSKIGWTTIQGFTLTQPRSLNGGALIAFNCLFVHYVCQGLGQRTTGFRYGGQEMVIPGTFHGLMSNHIIAGWCPGALEF
;
A
#
# COMPACT_ATOMS: atom_id res chain seq x y z
N MET A 1 -0.87 -45.61 25.03
CA MET A 1 -0.64 -44.15 24.99
C MET A 1 -1.99 -43.48 25.19
N ASN A 2 -2.12 -42.61 26.21
CA ASN A 2 -3.43 -42.15 26.70
C ASN A 2 -4.02 -41.08 25.76
N THR A 3 -5.20 -41.32 25.19
CA THR A 3 -5.83 -40.52 24.11
C THR A 3 -5.93 -39.03 24.45
N LYS A 4 -6.08 -38.70 25.73
CA LYS A 4 -6.12 -37.32 26.26
C LYS A 4 -4.80 -36.56 26.04
N LYS A 5 -3.66 -37.25 26.10
CA LYS A 5 -2.33 -36.64 25.88
C LYS A 5 -2.08 -36.34 24.41
N ILE A 6 -2.56 -37.19 23.51
CA ILE A 6 -2.43 -37.00 22.05
C ILE A 6 -3.26 -35.80 21.61
N LEU A 7 -4.48 -35.67 22.12
CA LEU A 7 -5.36 -34.54 21.80
C LEU A 7 -4.75 -33.19 22.23
N GLY A 8 -4.13 -33.14 23.42
CA GLY A 8 -3.46 -31.93 23.90
C GLY A 8 -2.27 -31.51 23.03
N ILE A 9 -1.48 -32.46 22.55
CA ILE A 9 -0.35 -32.18 21.63
C ILE A 9 -0.86 -31.64 20.29
N PHE A 10 -1.94 -32.23 19.75
CA PHE A 10 -2.56 -31.77 18.52
C PHE A 10 -3.10 -30.35 18.62
N ILE A 11 -3.77 -30.00 19.71
CA ILE A 11 -4.27 -28.63 19.95
C ILE A 11 -3.10 -27.65 20.05
N CYS A 12 -2.04 -28.01 20.77
CA CYS A 12 -0.87 -27.15 20.92
C CYS A 12 -0.14 -26.90 19.58
N MET A 13 -0.01 -27.94 18.75
CA MET A 13 0.55 -27.80 17.40
C MET A 13 -0.34 -26.96 16.49
N LEU A 14 -1.66 -27.10 16.57
CA LEU A 14 -2.61 -26.32 15.76
C LEU A 14 -2.55 -24.82 16.11
N VAL A 15 -2.43 -24.48 17.40
CA VAL A 15 -2.28 -23.10 17.86
C VAL A 15 -0.94 -22.50 17.39
N MET A 16 0.15 -23.26 17.47
CA MET A 16 1.47 -22.84 16.96
C MET A 16 1.46 -22.58 15.44
N THR A 17 0.67 -23.33 14.67
CA THR A 17 0.55 -23.11 13.21
C THR A 17 -0.32 -21.92 12.81
N MET A 18 -1.13 -21.37 13.71
CA MET A 18 -1.98 -20.20 13.44
C MET A 18 -1.24 -18.86 13.61
N ILE A 19 -0.14 -18.84 14.38
CA ILE A 19 0.63 -17.61 14.68
C ILE A 19 1.30 -17.03 13.41
N PRO A 20 1.93 -17.81 12.50
CA PRO A 20 2.58 -17.25 11.31
C PRO A 20 1.59 -16.73 10.26
N VAL A 21 0.34 -17.20 10.25
CA VAL A 21 -0.66 -16.79 9.26
C VAL A 21 -1.20 -15.40 9.55
N ALA A 22 -1.29 -15.01 10.82
CA ALA A 22 -1.63 -13.64 11.21
C ALA A 22 -0.48 -12.64 10.94
N ALA A 23 0.78 -13.09 11.04
CA ALA A 23 1.95 -12.26 10.76
C ALA A 23 2.28 -12.14 9.25
N GLY A 24 1.88 -13.11 8.43
CA GLY A 24 2.07 -13.10 6.97
C GLY A 24 1.05 -12.27 6.20
N ALA A 25 -0.01 -11.79 6.85
CA ALA A 25 -1.04 -10.93 6.27
C ALA A 25 -0.75 -9.43 6.48
N THR A 26 0.47 -9.05 6.86
CA THR A 26 0.93 -7.67 6.66
C THR A 26 1.20 -7.52 5.17
N THR A 27 0.16 -7.19 4.41
CA THR A 27 0.32 -6.58 3.10
C THR A 27 1.30 -5.42 3.29
N ASN A 28 2.48 -5.51 2.67
CA ASN A 28 3.42 -4.39 2.51
C ASN A 28 2.76 -3.33 1.62
N GLU A 29 1.63 -2.77 2.06
CA GLU A 29 1.07 -1.58 1.45
C GLU A 29 2.04 -0.44 1.77
N PRO A 30 2.53 0.29 0.76
CA PRO A 30 3.34 1.48 0.96
C PRO A 30 2.73 2.37 2.03
N GLN A 31 3.40 2.51 3.17
CA GLN A 31 2.96 3.41 4.23
C GLN A 31 3.47 4.80 3.89
N PRO A 32 2.60 5.77 3.63
CA PRO A 32 3.05 7.15 3.46
C PRO A 32 3.65 7.65 4.78
N SER A 33 4.88 8.15 4.73
CA SER A 33 5.48 8.82 5.88
C SER A 33 4.64 10.04 6.26
N LYS A 34 4.54 10.38 7.55
CA LYS A 34 3.83 11.60 7.99
C LYS A 34 4.58 12.89 7.66
N ILE A 35 5.82 12.79 7.19
CA ILE A 35 6.70 13.93 6.95
C ILE A 35 7.00 14.03 5.45
N GLY A 36 6.90 15.25 4.91
CA GLY A 36 7.18 15.54 3.52
C GLY A 36 5.92 15.66 2.65
N TRP A 37 6.11 15.59 1.34
CA TRP A 37 5.04 15.62 0.36
C TRP A 37 5.41 14.78 -0.87
N THR A 38 4.41 14.32 -1.60
CA THR A 38 4.59 13.64 -2.87
C THR A 38 3.72 14.29 -3.94
N THR A 39 4.31 14.75 -5.05
CA THR A 39 3.54 15.13 -6.25
C THR A 39 3.45 13.96 -7.21
N ILE A 40 2.34 13.89 -7.91
CA ILE A 40 2.00 12.80 -8.82
C ILE A 40 1.37 13.42 -10.06
N GLN A 41 1.81 13.00 -11.24
CA GLN A 41 1.22 13.40 -12.50
C GLN A 41 1.30 12.26 -13.53
N GLY A 42 0.22 12.03 -14.27
CA GLY A 42 0.23 11.09 -15.38
C GLY A 42 -1.12 10.47 -15.68
N PHE A 43 -1.07 9.26 -16.24
CA PHE A 43 -2.22 8.54 -16.76
C PHE A 43 -2.45 7.23 -16.02
N THR A 44 -3.71 6.95 -15.67
CA THR A 44 -4.15 5.73 -15.01
C THR A 44 -4.78 4.75 -16.01
N LEU A 45 -4.60 3.44 -15.80
CA LEU A 45 -5.30 2.41 -16.56
C LEU A 45 -6.67 2.11 -15.98
N THR A 46 -6.81 2.22 -14.66
CA THR A 46 -8.03 1.89 -13.94
C THR A 46 -8.58 3.11 -13.21
N GLN A 47 -9.89 3.08 -12.95
CA GLN A 47 -10.52 4.01 -12.04
C GLN A 47 -9.87 3.88 -10.64
N PRO A 48 -9.52 4.99 -9.98
CA PRO A 48 -9.01 4.96 -8.61
C PRO A 48 -10.04 4.34 -7.67
N ARG A 49 -9.56 3.41 -6.84
CA ARG A 49 -10.36 2.71 -5.83
C ARG A 49 -9.89 3.10 -4.44
N SER A 50 -10.84 3.30 -3.54
CA SER A 50 -10.52 3.54 -2.13
C SER A 50 -10.19 2.21 -1.44
N LEU A 51 -9.15 2.23 -0.60
CA LEU A 51 -8.77 1.15 0.31
C LEU A 51 -8.89 1.61 1.75
N ASN A 52 -8.97 0.65 2.69
CA ASN A 52 -8.95 0.90 4.13
C ASN A 52 -9.94 1.99 4.57
N GLY A 53 -11.16 1.96 4.03
CA GLY A 53 -12.24 2.90 4.39
C GLY A 53 -12.00 4.36 3.98
N GLY A 54 -11.14 4.63 3.00
CA GLY A 54 -10.80 6.00 2.59
C GLY A 54 -9.39 6.44 2.94
N ALA A 55 -8.66 5.65 3.74
CA ALA A 55 -7.32 6.02 4.17
C ALA A 55 -6.30 6.01 3.02
N LEU A 56 -6.49 5.13 2.03
CA LEU A 56 -5.61 4.99 0.88
C LEU A 56 -6.43 4.96 -0.42
N ILE A 57 -5.76 5.27 -1.52
CA ILE A 57 -6.28 5.20 -2.88
C ILE A 57 -5.31 4.37 -3.70
N ALA A 58 -5.84 3.41 -4.45
CA ALA A 58 -5.07 2.56 -5.36
C ALA A 58 -5.53 2.73 -6.80
N PHE A 59 -4.60 2.65 -7.73
CA PHE A 59 -4.85 2.66 -9.17
C PHE A 59 -3.70 2.00 -9.94
N ASN A 60 -4.01 1.43 -11.10
CA ASN A 60 -2.98 0.93 -12.00
C ASN A 60 -2.45 2.05 -12.88
N CYS A 61 -1.13 2.19 -12.97
CA CYS A 61 -0.46 3.25 -13.73
C CYS A 61 -0.27 2.83 -15.19
N LEU A 62 -0.78 3.63 -16.15
CA LEU A 62 -0.30 3.54 -17.53
C LEU A 62 1.10 4.13 -17.61
N PHE A 63 1.21 5.38 -17.15
CA PHE A 63 2.46 6.11 -17.02
C PHE A 63 2.27 7.24 -16.01
N VAL A 64 2.88 7.12 -14.83
CA VAL A 64 2.75 8.08 -13.74
C VAL A 64 4.12 8.46 -13.23
N HIS A 65 4.43 9.75 -13.32
CA HIS A 65 5.60 10.36 -12.72
C HIS A 65 5.29 10.81 -11.30
N TYR A 66 6.23 10.58 -10.38
CA TYR A 66 6.10 11.02 -9.01
C TYR A 66 7.39 11.67 -8.50
N VAL A 67 7.23 12.64 -7.60
CA VAL A 67 8.33 13.26 -6.86
C VAL A 67 7.98 13.21 -5.38
N CYS A 68 8.74 12.44 -4.61
CA CYS A 68 8.64 12.35 -3.15
C CYS A 68 9.71 13.24 -2.53
N GLN A 69 9.32 14.11 -1.60
CA GLN A 69 10.21 14.97 -0.85
C GLN A 69 10.06 14.66 0.65
N GLY A 70 11.02 13.96 1.24
CA GLY A 70 11.13 13.71 2.67
C GLY A 70 12.13 14.64 3.36
N LEU A 71 12.47 14.33 4.61
CA LEU A 71 13.52 15.04 5.36
C LEU A 71 14.89 14.80 4.73
N GLY A 72 15.42 15.79 4.02
CA GLY A 72 16.75 15.75 3.42
C GLY A 72 16.91 14.84 2.20
N GLN A 73 15.84 14.14 1.77
CA GLN A 73 15.88 13.26 0.60
C GLN A 73 14.75 13.59 -0.38
N ARG A 74 15.10 13.64 -1.66
CA ARG A 74 14.17 13.80 -2.78
C ARG A 74 14.30 12.59 -3.70
N THR A 75 13.22 11.86 -3.89
CA THR A 75 13.14 10.72 -4.80
C THR A 75 12.23 11.10 -5.96
N THR A 76 12.70 10.89 -7.18
CA THR A 76 11.92 11.09 -8.40
C THR A 76 11.84 9.76 -9.14
N GLY A 77 10.69 9.43 -9.70
CA GLY A 77 10.52 8.15 -10.36
C GLY A 77 9.28 8.06 -11.22
N PHE A 78 9.13 6.91 -11.88
CA PHE A 78 8.01 6.60 -12.75
C PHE A 78 7.47 5.22 -12.41
N ARG A 79 6.14 5.09 -12.40
CA ARG A 79 5.41 3.82 -12.43
C ARG A 79 4.72 3.70 -13.78
N TYR A 80 4.83 2.57 -14.44
CA TYR A 80 4.28 2.37 -15.78
C TYR A 80 3.93 0.91 -16.04
N GLY A 81 3.23 0.64 -17.15
CA GLY A 81 2.98 -0.73 -17.61
C GLY A 81 1.95 -1.50 -16.76
N GLY A 82 1.05 -0.78 -16.09
CA GLY A 82 -0.01 -1.37 -15.27
C GLY A 82 0.39 -1.72 -13.84
N GLN A 83 1.57 -1.28 -13.39
CA GLN A 83 1.95 -1.35 -11.98
C GLN A 83 0.92 -0.63 -11.12
N GLU A 84 0.52 -1.28 -10.02
CA GLU A 84 -0.35 -0.65 -9.01
C GLU A 84 0.45 0.40 -8.22
N MET A 85 -0.17 1.55 -7.98
CA MET A 85 0.33 2.59 -7.12
C MET A 85 -0.70 2.86 -6.02
N VAL A 86 -0.22 2.91 -4.79
CA VAL A 86 -1.03 3.18 -3.59
C VAL A 86 -0.58 4.50 -2.99
N ILE A 87 -1.53 5.39 -2.72
CA ILE A 87 -1.28 6.75 -2.24
C ILE A 87 -2.21 7.08 -1.06
N PRO A 88 -1.86 8.07 -0.21
CA PRO A 88 -2.78 8.59 0.80
C PRO A 88 -4.12 9.03 0.23
N GLY A 89 -5.20 8.76 0.97
CA GLY A 89 -6.53 9.31 0.71
C GLY A 89 -6.62 10.83 0.89
N THR A 90 -5.62 11.43 1.54
CA THR A 90 -5.43 12.88 1.66
C THR A 90 -4.83 13.51 0.40
N PHE A 91 -5.09 12.92 -0.78
CA PHE A 91 -4.64 13.45 -2.06
C PHE A 91 -5.43 14.73 -2.41
N HIS A 92 -4.71 15.73 -2.90
CA HIS A 92 -5.25 17.01 -3.34
C HIS A 92 -4.87 17.24 -4.81
N GLY A 93 -5.88 17.31 -5.68
CA GLY A 93 -5.69 17.58 -7.10
C GLY A 93 -6.76 16.95 -7.99
N LEU A 94 -6.43 16.86 -9.28
CA LEU A 94 -7.25 16.16 -10.26
C LEU A 94 -7.02 14.65 -10.14
N MET A 95 -8.10 13.93 -9.92
CA MET A 95 -8.12 12.47 -9.97
C MET A 95 -9.42 12.06 -10.68
N SER A 96 -9.29 11.54 -11.89
CA SER A 96 -10.43 11.02 -12.65
C SER A 96 -10.03 9.78 -13.43
N ASN A 97 -10.96 9.21 -14.19
CA ASN A 97 -10.65 8.08 -15.04
C ASN A 97 -9.57 8.49 -16.04
N HIS A 98 -8.49 7.71 -16.06
CA HIS A 98 -7.33 7.86 -16.94
C HIS A 98 -6.36 9.01 -16.68
N ILE A 99 -6.61 9.89 -15.71
CA ILE A 99 -5.70 11.00 -15.42
C ILE A 99 -5.57 11.23 -13.91
N ILE A 100 -4.35 11.53 -13.48
CA ILE A 100 -4.04 11.95 -12.12
C ILE A 100 -3.02 13.08 -12.16
N ALA A 101 -3.28 14.15 -11.41
CA ALA A 101 -2.36 15.27 -11.26
C ALA A 101 -2.62 15.98 -9.93
N GLY A 102 -1.63 16.01 -9.04
CA GLY A 102 -1.79 16.62 -7.74
C GLY A 102 -0.67 16.26 -6.79
N TRP A 103 -0.97 16.36 -5.50
CA TRP A 103 -0.03 16.05 -4.44
C TRP A 103 -0.73 15.43 -3.24
N CYS A 104 0.02 14.73 -2.40
CA CYS A 104 -0.42 14.25 -1.11
C CYS A 104 0.63 14.56 -0.04
N PRO A 105 0.20 14.80 1.21
CA PRO A 105 1.12 14.91 2.33
C PRO A 105 1.77 13.54 2.59
N GLY A 106 3.06 13.59 2.90
CA GLY A 106 3.90 12.42 3.12
C GLY A 106 4.74 12.01 1.91
N ALA A 107 5.96 11.57 2.19
CA ALA A 107 6.79 10.89 1.20
C ALA A 107 6.28 9.45 1.03
N LEU A 108 6.03 9.03 -0.22
CA LEU A 108 5.73 7.64 -0.54
C LEU A 108 7.02 6.82 -0.46
N GLU A 109 6.98 5.74 0.32
CA GLU A 109 8.05 4.74 0.41
C GLU A 109 7.72 3.63 -0.59
N PHE A 110 8.60 3.41 -1.58
CA PHE A 110 8.32 2.65 -2.80
C PHE A 110 9.27 1.49 -3.02
#